data_AF-A0AA36GKB3-F1
#
_entry.id   AF-A0AA36GKB3-F1
#
_cell.length_a   1.000
_cell.length_b   1.000
_cell.length_c   1.000
_cell.angle_alpha   90.00
_cell.angle_beta   90.00
_cell.angle_gamma   90.00
#
_symmetry.space_group_name_H-M   'P 1'
#
loop_
_entity.id
_entity.type
_entity.pdbx_description
1 polymer ?
#
loop_
_entity_poly.entity_id
_entity_poly.type
_entity_poly.pdbx_seq_one_letter_code
_entity_poly.pdbx_strand_id
1 'polypeptide(L)'
;MAGTSFSSQQLDVICTALYQAKDGDQLVHLFRDMDSQVFCSEWTSQPVRIAYIYALYHSGNYDRLFEVIGRSRFDERYYKELQEIWYKARYKENESKRGKELGAVEKYRLRRKYPPPRSIWDGQETIYSFKENSRKYLKQFYKQNQYPTLDQKKEISRATDLEIVQISNWFKNRRQRDKTRLECAHYNRPQMMQLQTLAYSNLPLNMNINMPYSCKSE
;
A
#
# COMPACT_ATOMS: atom_id res chain seq x y z
N MET A 1 40.70 -15.94 2.51
CA MET A 1 39.86 -15.86 1.31
C MET A 1 39.94 -14.44 0.78
N ALA A 2 40.22 -14.27 -0.50
CA ALA A 2 40.55 -12.97 -1.10
C ALA A 2 39.32 -12.06 -1.09
N GLY A 3 39.40 -10.94 -0.37
CA GLY A 3 38.39 -9.88 -0.45
C GLY A 3 38.44 -9.26 -1.84
N THR A 4 37.39 -9.46 -2.63
CA THR A 4 37.22 -8.82 -3.94
C THR A 4 37.03 -7.32 -3.73
N SER A 5 38.11 -6.56 -3.86
CA SER A 5 38.05 -5.09 -3.74
C SER A 5 37.70 -4.51 -5.11
N PHE A 6 36.42 -4.34 -5.40
CA PHE A 6 35.97 -3.67 -6.61
C PHE A 6 36.04 -2.14 -6.45
N SER A 7 36.39 -1.43 -7.53
CA SER A 7 36.28 0.02 -7.53
C SER A 7 34.81 0.46 -7.57
N SER A 8 34.50 1.68 -7.12
CA SER A 8 33.13 2.22 -7.14
C SER A 8 32.52 2.24 -8.55
N GLN A 9 33.32 2.47 -9.59
CA GLN A 9 32.86 2.48 -10.98
C GLN A 9 32.61 1.06 -11.50
N GLN A 10 33.46 0.09 -11.14
CA GLN A 10 33.27 -1.31 -11.51
C GLN A 10 32.01 -1.88 -10.86
N LEU A 11 31.76 -1.56 -9.59
CA LEU A 11 30.54 -1.96 -8.89
C LEU A 11 29.29 -1.43 -9.57
N ASP A 12 29.30 -0.18 -10.04
CA ASP A 12 28.13 0.42 -10.70
C ASP A 12 27.80 -0.30 -12.02
N VAL A 13 28.83 -0.59 -12.84
CA VAL A 13 28.67 -1.33 -14.10
C VAL A 13 28.19 -2.75 -13.85
N ILE A 14 28.79 -3.46 -12.89
CA ILE A 14 28.41 -4.84 -12.54
C ILE A 14 26.97 -4.89 -12.01
N CYS A 15 26.61 -4.01 -11.07
CA CYS A 15 25.27 -3.94 -10.51
C CYS A 15 24.22 -3.59 -11.58
N THR A 16 24.55 -2.65 -12.47
CA THR A 16 23.66 -2.26 -13.57
C THR A 16 23.44 -3.42 -14.54
N ALA A 17 24.51 -4.11 -14.94
CA ALA A 17 24.43 -5.25 -15.87
C ALA A 17 23.63 -6.41 -15.26
N LEU A 18 23.91 -6.78 -14.01
CA LEU A 18 23.20 -7.86 -13.31
C LEU A 18 21.72 -7.52 -13.06
N TYR A 19 21.43 -6.27 -12.71
CA TYR A 19 20.04 -5.81 -12.54
C TYR A 19 19.28 -5.83 -13.88
N GLN A 20 19.89 -5.40 -14.98
CA GLN A 20 19.30 -5.49 -16.32
C GLN A 20 19.07 -6.93 -16.78
N ALA A 21 20.01 -7.83 -16.47
CA ALA A 21 19.87 -9.27 -16.71
C ALA A 21 18.81 -9.93 -15.82
N LYS A 22 18.34 -9.23 -14.77
CA LYS A 22 17.42 -9.74 -13.73
C LYS A 22 17.94 -10.98 -13.00
N ASP A 23 19.26 -11.12 -12.93
CA ASP A 23 19.91 -12.23 -12.23
C ASP A 23 20.02 -11.92 -10.74
N GLY A 24 18.97 -12.27 -10.00
CA GLY A 24 18.86 -12.05 -8.57
C GLY A 24 19.84 -12.87 -7.74
N ASP A 25 20.13 -14.10 -8.18
CA ASP A 25 20.96 -15.03 -7.42
C ASP A 25 22.43 -14.60 -7.46
N GLN A 26 22.92 -14.16 -8.63
CA GLN A 26 24.26 -13.60 -8.73
C GLN A 26 24.43 -12.32 -7.91
N LEU A 27 23.38 -11.48 -7.84
CA LEU A 27 23.41 -10.29 -6.98
C LEU A 27 23.47 -10.67 -5.50
N VAL A 28 22.71 -11.68 -5.05
CA VAL A 28 22.79 -12.19 -3.67
C VAL A 28 24.20 -12.70 -3.36
N HIS A 29 24.81 -13.45 -4.27
CA HIS A 29 26.19 -13.92 -4.12
C HIS A 29 27.20 -12.77 -4.06
N LEU A 30 27.08 -11.78 -4.95
CA LEU A 30 27.94 -10.61 -4.99
C LEU A 30 27.92 -9.82 -3.68
N PHE A 31 26.72 -9.62 -3.11
CA PHE A 31 26.56 -8.83 -1.89
C PHE A 31 26.81 -9.62 -0.60
N ARG A 32 26.80 -10.96 -0.64
CA ARG A 32 27.08 -11.83 0.52
C ARG A 32 28.45 -11.55 1.14
N ASP A 33 29.43 -11.30 0.29
CA ASP A 33 30.82 -11.06 0.70
C ASP A 33 31.12 -9.57 0.95
N MET A 34 30.16 -8.68 0.66
CA MET A 34 30.30 -7.21 0.73
C MET A 34 29.39 -6.53 1.78
N ASP A 35 28.62 -7.30 2.54
CA ASP A 35 27.46 -6.83 3.33
C ASP A 35 27.82 -5.75 4.38
N SER A 36 29.07 -5.68 4.85
CA SER A 36 29.51 -4.68 5.85
C SER A 36 30.16 -3.41 5.27
N GLN A 37 30.67 -3.43 4.03
CA GLN A 37 31.45 -2.30 3.47
C GLN A 37 30.63 -1.37 2.56
N VAL A 38 29.47 -1.83 2.06
CA VAL A 38 28.63 -1.07 1.13
C VAL A 38 27.84 0.06 1.81
N PHE A 39 27.71 0.02 3.15
CA PHE A 39 26.80 0.92 3.90
C PHE A 39 27.46 2.04 4.72
N CYS A 40 28.79 2.09 4.83
CA CYS A 40 29.45 3.11 5.65
C CYS A 40 29.72 4.44 4.93
N SER A 41 29.39 4.56 3.65
CA SER A 41 29.75 5.76 2.90
C SER A 41 28.56 6.27 2.08
N GLU A 42 28.31 7.57 2.18
CA GLU A 42 27.41 8.38 1.34
C GLU A 42 27.69 8.29 -0.17
N TRP A 43 28.62 7.42 -0.59
CA TRP A 43 29.26 7.32 -1.90
C TRP A 43 28.74 6.16 -2.77
N THR A 44 27.67 5.49 -2.35
CA THR A 44 27.02 4.44 -3.16
C THR A 44 26.07 5.04 -4.20
N SER A 45 26.35 4.79 -5.48
CA SER A 45 25.48 5.16 -6.60
C SER A 45 24.07 4.56 -6.48
N GLN A 46 23.06 5.26 -7.04
CA GLN A 46 21.67 4.79 -7.07
C GLN A 46 21.52 3.36 -7.64
N PRO A 47 22.19 2.97 -8.75
CA PRO A 47 22.03 1.64 -9.33
C PRO A 47 22.52 0.52 -8.40
N VAL A 48 23.61 0.74 -7.67
CA VAL A 48 24.12 -0.21 -6.67
C VAL A 48 23.10 -0.44 -5.56
N ARG A 49 22.46 0.63 -5.05
CA ARG A 49 21.41 0.52 -4.02
C ARG A 49 20.19 -0.24 -4.54
N ILE A 50 19.78 0.01 -5.78
CA ILE A 50 18.65 -0.68 -6.42
C ILE A 50 18.97 -2.17 -6.61
N ALA A 51 20.16 -2.50 -7.10
CA ALA A 51 20.62 -3.88 -7.25
C ALA A 51 20.69 -4.61 -5.90
N TYR A 52 21.13 -3.93 -4.84
CA TYR A 52 21.12 -4.48 -3.48
C TYR A 52 19.70 -4.72 -2.96
N ILE A 53 18.77 -3.78 -3.16
CA ILE A 53 17.35 -3.97 -2.83
C ILE A 53 16.79 -5.20 -3.56
N TYR A 54 17.17 -5.39 -4.82
CA TYR A 54 16.77 -6.55 -5.61
C TYR A 54 17.36 -7.86 -5.06
N ALA A 55 18.63 -7.85 -4.63
CA ALA A 55 19.26 -8.98 -3.93
C ALA A 55 18.55 -9.32 -2.61
N LEU A 56 18.20 -8.31 -1.81
CA LEU A 56 17.44 -8.50 -0.56
C LEU A 56 16.06 -9.14 -0.81
N TYR A 57 15.40 -8.78 -1.92
CA TYR A 57 14.13 -9.38 -2.30
C TYR A 57 14.25 -10.87 -2.61
N HIS A 58 15.33 -11.29 -3.28
CA HIS A 58 15.59 -12.69 -3.63
C HIS A 58 16.11 -13.51 -2.45
N SER A 59 16.95 -12.93 -1.58
CA SER A 59 17.40 -13.58 -0.34
C SER A 59 16.31 -13.73 0.73
N GLY A 60 15.15 -13.08 0.57
CA GLY A 60 14.04 -13.16 1.52
C GLY A 60 14.18 -12.25 2.74
N ASN A 61 15.20 -11.39 2.78
CA ASN A 61 15.45 -10.45 3.87
C ASN A 61 14.60 -9.18 3.73
N TYR A 62 13.27 -9.33 3.86
CA TYR A 62 12.32 -8.25 3.62
C TYR A 62 12.42 -7.10 4.62
N ASP A 63 12.72 -7.37 5.89
CA ASP A 63 12.84 -6.32 6.91
C ASP A 63 13.93 -5.30 6.56
N ARG A 64 15.09 -5.81 6.13
CA ARG A 64 16.21 -4.98 5.68
C ARG A 64 15.89 -4.24 4.39
N LEU A 65 15.16 -4.88 3.47
CA LEU A 65 14.70 -4.24 2.24
C LEU A 65 13.85 -3.00 2.54
N PHE A 66 12.90 -3.11 3.47
CA PHE A 66 12.02 -1.99 3.83
C PHE A 66 12.79 -0.85 4.52
N GLU A 67 13.77 -1.18 5.36
CA GLU A 67 14.65 -0.20 6.01
C GLU A 67 15.49 0.59 4.99
N VAL A 68 16.12 -0.12 4.05
CA VAL A 68 16.98 0.49 3.01
C VAL A 68 16.17 1.40 2.10
N ILE A 69 14.98 0.97 1.67
CA ILE A 69 14.09 1.80 0.86
C ILE A 69 13.64 3.03 1.66
N GLY A 70 13.33 2.89 2.94
CA GLY A 70 12.84 4.00 3.77
C GLY A 70 13.88 5.09 4.06
N ARG A 71 15.17 4.73 4.12
CA ARG A 71 16.26 5.67 4.42
C ARG A 71 16.93 6.30 3.19
N SER A 72 16.88 5.61 2.05
CA SER A 72 17.54 6.06 0.83
C SER A 72 16.71 7.11 0.08
N ARG A 73 17.36 7.95 -0.74
CA ARG A 73 16.68 8.85 -1.69
C ARG A 73 16.89 8.34 -3.10
N PHE A 74 15.81 8.19 -3.87
CA PHE A 74 15.87 7.71 -5.25
C PHE A 74 15.44 8.80 -6.24
N ASP A 75 15.89 8.68 -7.48
CA ASP A 75 15.38 9.52 -8.57
C ASP A 75 14.01 9.01 -9.03
N GLU A 76 13.17 9.94 -9.51
CA GLU A 76 11.80 9.65 -9.94
C GLU A 76 11.72 8.56 -11.01
N ARG A 77 12.74 8.47 -11.87
CA ARG A 77 12.86 7.43 -12.91
C ARG A 77 12.78 6.00 -12.35
N TYR A 78 13.16 5.80 -11.09
CA TYR A 78 13.18 4.50 -10.43
C TYR A 78 11.98 4.24 -9.52
N TYR A 79 11.12 5.24 -9.27
CA TYR A 79 10.00 5.10 -8.33
C TYR A 79 9.07 3.97 -8.72
N LYS A 80 8.71 3.86 -10.00
CA LYS A 80 7.79 2.83 -10.49
C LYS A 80 8.33 1.42 -10.19
N GLU A 81 9.59 1.16 -10.51
CA GLU A 81 10.22 -0.15 -10.30
C GLU A 81 10.35 -0.48 -8.81
N LEU A 82 10.76 0.50 -7.99
CA LEU A 82 10.91 0.31 -6.55
C LEU A 82 9.57 0.10 -5.84
N GLN A 83 8.51 0.78 -6.29
CA GLN A 83 7.15 0.54 -5.80
C GLN A 83 6.68 -0.88 -6.14
N GLU A 84 6.98 -1.38 -7.34
CA GLU A 84 6.68 -2.77 -7.69
C GLU A 84 7.42 -3.76 -6.78
N ILE A 85 8.72 -3.55 -6.54
CA ILE A 85 9.52 -4.39 -5.64
C ILE A 85 8.98 -4.32 -4.22
N TRP A 86 8.65 -3.14 -3.70
CA TRP A 86 8.05 -2.94 -2.38
C TRP A 86 6.79 -3.79 -2.18
N TYR A 87 5.86 -3.74 -3.14
CA TYR A 87 4.63 -4.51 -3.04
C TYR A 87 4.87 -6.01 -3.24
N LYS A 88 5.73 -6.41 -4.18
CA LYS A 88 6.11 -7.83 -4.37
C LYS A 88 6.73 -8.41 -3.10
N ALA A 89 7.62 -7.67 -2.44
CA ALA A 89 8.21 -8.05 -1.16
C ALA A 89 7.14 -8.22 -0.07
N ARG A 90 6.21 -7.27 0.08
CA ARG A 90 5.09 -7.37 1.04
C ARG A 90 4.15 -8.54 0.76
N TYR A 91 3.94 -8.86 -0.52
CA TYR A 91 3.15 -10.03 -0.91
C TYR A 91 3.86 -11.32 -0.50
N LYS A 92 5.13 -11.50 -0.89
CA LYS A 92 5.92 -12.69 -0.51
C LYS A 92 6.06 -12.85 1.01
N GLU A 93 6.27 -11.75 1.74
CA GLU A 93 6.34 -11.77 3.20
C GLU A 93 5.05 -12.34 3.82
N ASN A 94 3.88 -11.94 3.30
CA ASN A 94 2.60 -12.39 3.82
C ASN A 94 2.20 -13.78 3.32
N GLU A 95 2.56 -14.14 2.07
CA GLU A 95 2.40 -15.49 1.52
C GLU A 95 3.19 -16.50 2.34
N SER A 96 4.44 -16.17 2.70
CA SER A 96 5.30 -17.01 3.54
C SER A 96 4.71 -17.21 4.95
N LYS A 97 4.16 -16.15 5.57
CA LYS A 97 3.54 -16.22 6.90
C LYS A 97 2.25 -17.05 6.93
N ARG A 98 1.55 -17.18 5.80
CA ARG A 98 0.24 -17.87 5.72
C ARG A 98 0.28 -19.19 4.98
N GLY A 99 1.37 -19.50 4.28
CA GLY A 99 1.52 -20.70 3.46
C GLY A 99 0.55 -20.78 2.27
N LYS A 100 -0.02 -19.65 1.84
CA LYS A 100 -1.02 -19.59 0.75
C LYS A 100 -0.82 -18.33 -0.09
N GLU A 101 -1.02 -18.47 -1.40
CA GLU A 101 -1.00 -17.35 -2.35
C GLU A 101 -2.07 -16.30 -2.04
N LEU A 102 -1.71 -15.03 -2.20
CA LEU A 102 -2.61 -13.92 -1.90
C LEU A 102 -3.60 -13.66 -3.04
N GLY A 103 -4.89 -13.67 -2.69
CA GLY A 103 -5.96 -13.21 -3.57
C GLY A 103 -5.92 -11.69 -3.80
N ALA A 104 -6.62 -11.23 -4.84
CA ALA A 104 -6.65 -9.82 -5.25
C ALA A 104 -7.09 -8.85 -4.13
N VAL A 105 -8.08 -9.26 -3.32
CA VAL A 105 -8.59 -8.48 -2.19
C VAL A 105 -7.53 -8.28 -1.11
N GLU A 106 -6.70 -9.30 -0.89
CA GLU A 106 -5.68 -9.25 0.14
C GLU A 106 -4.47 -8.44 -0.28
N LYS A 107 -4.07 -8.58 -1.55
CA LYS A 107 -3.10 -7.68 -2.18
C LYS A 107 -3.56 -6.22 -2.06
N TYR A 108 -4.85 -5.92 -2.27
CA TYR A 108 -5.40 -4.58 -2.05
C TYR A 108 -5.30 -4.12 -0.59
N ARG A 109 -5.64 -4.99 0.38
CA ARG A 109 -5.51 -4.68 1.82
C ARG A 109 -4.06 -4.36 2.20
N LEU A 110 -3.10 -5.12 1.67
CA LEU A 110 -1.67 -4.89 1.91
C LEU A 110 -1.20 -3.56 1.32
N ARG A 111 -1.59 -3.22 0.09
CA ARG A 111 -1.28 -1.91 -0.50
C ARG A 111 -1.79 -0.74 0.33
N ARG A 112 -2.98 -0.90 0.94
CA ARG A 112 -3.56 0.11 1.84
C ARG A 112 -2.89 0.16 3.21
N LYS A 113 -2.49 -0.98 3.75
CA LYS A 113 -1.86 -1.08 5.07
C LYS A 113 -0.42 -0.59 5.04
N TYR A 114 0.30 -0.85 3.95
CA TYR A 114 1.71 -0.54 3.79
C TYR A 114 1.96 0.27 2.50
N PRO A 115 1.55 1.56 2.49
CA PRO A 115 1.91 2.47 1.41
C PRO A 115 3.44 2.56 1.28
N PRO A 116 3.97 2.78 0.06
CA PRO A 116 5.39 2.98 -0.14
C PRO A 116 5.84 4.26 0.60
N PRO A 117 7.09 4.29 1.10
CA PRO A 117 7.63 5.45 1.79
C PRO A 117 7.86 6.62 0.82
N ARG A 118 7.91 7.85 1.37
CA ARG A 118 8.15 9.11 0.61
C ARG A 118 9.47 9.13 -0.18
N SER A 119 10.39 8.22 0.13
CA SER A 119 11.66 8.03 -0.59
C SER A 119 11.49 7.49 -2.02
N ILE A 120 10.40 6.75 -2.27
CA ILE A 120 10.05 6.17 -3.58
C ILE A 120 8.66 6.60 -4.04
N TRP A 121 8.11 7.64 -3.40
CA TRP A 121 6.78 8.17 -3.68
C TRP A 121 6.79 9.69 -3.45
N ASP A 122 6.42 10.45 -4.48
CA ASP A 122 6.17 11.89 -4.45
C ASP A 122 5.04 12.34 -3.50
N GLY A 123 4.35 11.38 -2.85
CA GLY A 123 3.23 11.65 -1.95
C GLY A 123 1.98 12.12 -2.67
N GLN A 124 1.93 12.03 -4.01
CA GLN A 124 0.68 12.14 -4.74
C GLN A 124 -0.12 10.85 -4.51
N GLU A 125 -0.88 10.87 -3.43
CA GLU A 125 -1.89 9.86 -3.15
C GLU A 125 -2.91 9.84 -4.28
N THR A 126 -2.80 8.85 -5.18
CA THR A 126 -3.91 8.46 -6.06
C THR A 126 -4.98 7.73 -5.23
N ILE A 127 -5.62 8.44 -4.28
CA ILE A 127 -6.81 7.94 -3.58
C ILE A 127 -7.93 7.83 -4.62
N TYR A 128 -8.04 6.68 -5.27
CA TYR A 128 -8.90 6.44 -6.43
C TYR A 128 -8.47 7.26 -7.64
N SER A 129 -8.56 6.65 -8.82
CA SER A 129 -8.26 7.21 -10.15
C SER A 129 -9.09 8.44 -10.55
N PHE A 130 -9.69 9.15 -9.58
CA PHE A 130 -10.55 10.30 -9.78
C PHE A 130 -9.78 11.58 -9.49
N LYS A 131 -9.84 12.56 -10.39
CA LYS A 131 -9.42 13.92 -10.08
C LYS A 131 -10.34 14.50 -9.00
N GLU A 132 -9.87 15.47 -8.22
CA GLU A 132 -10.67 16.09 -7.15
C GLU A 132 -11.98 16.69 -7.70
N ASN A 133 -11.95 17.25 -8.91
CA ASN A 133 -13.13 17.75 -9.61
C ASN A 133 -14.16 16.65 -9.92
N SER A 134 -13.71 15.48 -10.39
CA SER A 134 -14.58 14.32 -10.65
C SER A 134 -15.24 13.83 -9.36
N ARG A 135 -14.53 13.84 -8.22
CA ARG A 135 -15.09 13.47 -6.91
C ARG A 135 -16.19 14.43 -6.46
N LYS A 136 -15.96 15.74 -6.60
CA LYS A 136 -16.96 16.78 -6.26
C LYS A 136 -18.22 16.62 -7.10
N TYR A 137 -18.06 16.44 -8.42
CA TYR A 137 -19.17 16.23 -9.35
C TYR A 137 -20.01 14.99 -8.97
N LEU A 138 -19.36 13.84 -8.75
CA LEU A 138 -20.04 12.61 -8.33
C LEU A 138 -20.80 12.77 -7.01
N LYS A 139 -20.20 13.44 -6.01
CA LYS A 139 -20.87 13.72 -4.73
C LYS A 139 -22.08 14.64 -4.90
N GLN A 140 -21.98 15.67 -5.74
CA GLN A 140 -23.09 16.60 -6.01
C GLN A 140 -24.23 15.89 -6.74
N PHE A 141 -23.92 15.11 -7.77
CA PHE A 141 -24.91 14.31 -8.50
C PHE A 141 -25.62 13.32 -7.56
N TYR A 142 -24.87 12.62 -6.71
CA TYR A 142 -25.42 11.63 -5.77
C TYR A 142 -26.45 12.22 -4.80
N LYS A 143 -26.28 13.48 -4.38
CA LYS A 143 -27.26 14.18 -3.54
C LYS A 143 -28.60 14.38 -4.26
N GLN A 144 -28.57 14.51 -5.59
CA GLN A 144 -29.76 14.69 -6.42
C GLN A 144 -30.37 13.34 -6.80
N ASN A 145 -29.54 12.38 -7.23
CA ASN A 145 -29.98 11.05 -7.62
C ASN A 145 -28.95 9.97 -7.24
N GLN A 146 -29.37 9.01 -6.41
CA GLN A 146 -28.53 7.89 -5.95
C GLN A 146 -28.47 6.70 -6.91
N TYR A 147 -29.37 6.66 -7.90
CA TYR A 147 -29.51 5.58 -8.89
C TYR A 147 -29.53 6.17 -10.32
N PRO A 148 -28.37 6.59 -10.85
CA PRO A 148 -28.30 7.18 -12.18
C PRO A 148 -28.66 6.16 -13.27
N THR A 149 -29.44 6.62 -14.26
CA THR A 149 -29.74 5.87 -15.49
C THR A 149 -28.50 5.75 -16.39
N LEU A 150 -28.55 4.94 -17.44
CA LEU A 150 -27.42 4.79 -18.36
C LEU A 150 -27.04 6.12 -19.03
N ASP A 151 -28.02 6.94 -19.42
CA ASP A 151 -27.76 8.22 -20.06
C ASP A 151 -27.18 9.25 -19.09
N GLN A 152 -27.65 9.25 -17.84
CA GLN A 152 -27.03 10.05 -16.78
C GLN A 152 -25.59 9.61 -16.50
N LYS A 153 -25.29 8.30 -16.55
CA LYS A 153 -23.90 7.82 -16.45
C LYS A 153 -23.04 8.29 -17.62
N LYS A 154 -23.59 8.34 -18.85
CA LYS A 154 -22.88 8.91 -20.02
C LYS A 154 -22.63 10.42 -19.86
N GLU A 155 -23.58 11.15 -19.29
CA GLU A 155 -23.39 12.57 -18.95
C GLU A 155 -22.29 12.77 -17.93
N ILE A 156 -22.32 12.02 -16.81
CA ILE A 156 -21.26 12.04 -15.79
C ILE A 156 -19.91 11.66 -16.42
N SER A 157 -19.88 10.66 -17.30
CA SER A 157 -18.67 10.23 -18.01
C SER A 157 -18.06 11.36 -18.83
N ARG A 158 -18.89 12.07 -19.62
CA ARG A 158 -18.45 13.25 -20.39
C ARG A 158 -17.97 14.41 -19.52
N ALA A 159 -18.57 14.60 -18.35
CA ALA A 159 -18.22 15.70 -17.46
C ALA A 159 -16.98 15.43 -16.58
N THR A 160 -16.64 14.15 -16.36
CA THR A 160 -15.62 13.75 -15.36
C THR A 160 -14.45 12.97 -15.94
N ASP A 161 -14.50 12.66 -17.24
CA ASP A 161 -13.57 11.78 -17.98
C ASP A 161 -13.45 10.38 -17.37
N LEU A 162 -14.53 9.91 -16.71
CA LEU A 162 -14.56 8.60 -16.07
C LEU A 162 -15.29 7.59 -16.95
N GLU A 163 -14.81 6.35 -16.91
CA GLU A 163 -15.49 5.25 -17.58
C GLU A 163 -16.82 4.93 -16.88
N ILE A 164 -17.84 4.55 -17.65
CA ILE A 164 -19.18 4.20 -17.15
C ILE A 164 -19.12 3.12 -16.05
N VAL A 165 -18.18 2.17 -16.16
CA VAL A 165 -17.94 1.12 -15.15
C VAL A 165 -17.44 1.72 -13.84
N GLN A 166 -16.49 2.67 -13.90
CA GLN A 166 -15.96 3.36 -12.71
C GLN A 166 -17.06 4.15 -12.00
N ILE A 167 -17.91 4.84 -12.76
CA ILE A 167 -19.08 5.57 -12.24
C ILE A 167 -20.04 4.59 -11.58
N SER A 168 -20.41 3.49 -12.27
CA SER A 168 -21.32 2.48 -11.73
C SER A 168 -20.83 1.89 -10.40
N ASN A 169 -19.54 1.58 -10.32
CA ASN A 169 -18.91 1.08 -9.10
C ASN A 169 -18.89 2.13 -8.00
N TRP A 170 -18.65 3.40 -8.33
CA TRP A 170 -18.69 4.48 -7.35
C TRP A 170 -20.07 4.61 -6.70
N PHE A 171 -21.15 4.65 -7.48
CA PHE A 171 -22.52 4.75 -6.97
C PHE A 171 -22.91 3.51 -6.14
N LYS A 172 -22.55 2.31 -6.60
CA LYS A 172 -22.75 1.07 -5.83
C LYS A 172 -22.04 1.14 -4.47
N ASN A 173 -20.76 1.49 -4.48
CA ASN A 173 -19.95 1.57 -3.26
C ASN A 173 -20.43 2.68 -2.32
N ARG A 174 -20.96 3.79 -2.84
CA ARG A 174 -21.49 4.88 -2.02
C ARG A 174 -22.76 4.45 -1.28
N ARG A 175 -23.71 3.80 -1.97
CA ARG A 175 -24.93 3.25 -1.34
C ARG A 175 -24.62 2.20 -0.29
N GLN A 176 -23.63 1.32 -0.54
CA GLN A 176 -23.20 0.33 0.45
C GLN A 176 -22.69 0.99 1.74
N ARG A 177 -21.90 2.08 1.61
CA ARG A 177 -21.40 2.85 2.77
C ARG A 177 -22.53 3.55 3.51
N ASP A 178 -23.48 4.15 2.80
CA ASP A 178 -24.63 4.82 3.42
C ASP A 178 -25.52 3.81 4.16
N LYS A 179 -25.77 2.63 3.58
CA LYS A 179 -26.48 1.52 4.25
C LYS A 179 -25.76 1.07 5.52
N THR A 180 -24.45 0.83 5.45
CA THR A 180 -23.64 0.43 6.61
C THR A 180 -23.67 1.51 7.71
N ARG A 181 -23.62 2.80 7.34
CA ARG A 181 -23.72 3.92 8.30
C ARG A 181 -25.09 3.97 8.96
N LEU A 182 -26.17 3.74 8.22
CA LEU A 182 -27.53 3.70 8.76
C LEU A 182 -27.72 2.51 9.71
N GLU A 183 -27.20 1.34 9.36
CA GLU A 183 -27.24 0.15 10.22
C GLU A 183 -26.45 0.38 11.54
N CYS A 184 -25.24 0.94 11.47
CA CYS A 184 -24.46 1.30 12.66
C CYS A 184 -25.10 2.43 13.49
N ALA A 185 -25.78 3.39 12.84
CA ALA A 185 -26.51 4.46 13.54
C ALA A 185 -27.79 3.95 14.20
N HIS A 186 -28.45 2.94 13.61
CA HIS A 186 -29.65 2.32 14.18
C HIS A 186 -29.33 1.56 15.48
N TYR A 187 -28.19 0.85 15.54
CA TYR A 187 -27.71 0.19 16.76
C TYR A 187 -27.22 1.16 17.85
N ASN A 188 -27.01 2.44 17.55
CA ASN A 188 -26.60 3.48 18.51
C ASN A 188 -27.75 4.41 18.96
N ARG A 189 -29.01 4.06 18.69
CA ARG A 189 -30.22 4.71 19.27
C ARG A 189 -30.74 3.87 20.46
N PRO A 190 -31.29 4.49 21.51
CA PRO A 190 -30.88 4.36 22.91
C PRO A 190 -31.24 3.02 23.58
N GLN A 191 -30.62 1.90 23.20
CA GLN A 191 -30.63 0.69 24.03
C GLN A 191 -29.47 0.65 25.03
N MET A 192 -28.42 1.47 24.85
CA MET A 192 -27.28 1.52 25.77
C MET A 192 -27.56 2.27 27.08
N MET A 193 -28.58 3.14 27.16
CA MET A 193 -28.89 3.81 28.42
C MET A 193 -29.64 2.91 29.43
N GLN A 194 -30.37 1.88 28.97
CA GLN A 194 -31.04 0.95 29.90
C GLN A 194 -30.12 -0.17 30.38
N LEU A 195 -29.13 -0.58 29.57
CA LEU A 195 -28.15 -1.60 29.99
C LEU A 195 -27.03 -1.05 30.86
N GLN A 196 -26.78 0.27 30.88
CA GLN A 196 -25.84 0.86 31.83
C GLN A 196 -26.37 0.80 33.27
N THR A 197 -27.64 1.10 33.51
CA THR A 197 -28.18 1.16 34.89
C THR A 197 -28.28 -0.21 35.58
N LEU A 198 -28.43 -1.30 34.84
CA LEU A 198 -28.49 -2.66 35.40
C LEU A 198 -27.13 -3.35 35.51
N ALA A 199 -26.10 -2.87 34.80
CA ALA A 199 -24.76 -3.46 34.81
C ALA A 199 -23.81 -2.86 35.87
N TYR A 200 -24.11 -1.69 36.44
CA TYR A 200 -23.24 -1.06 37.46
C TYR A 200 -23.44 -1.56 38.90
N SER A 201 -24.46 -2.38 39.17
CA SER A 201 -24.67 -2.91 40.53
C SER A 201 -24.12 -4.32 40.76
N ASN A 202 -23.81 -5.10 39.70
CA ASN A 202 -23.44 -6.50 39.86
C ASN A 202 -22.61 -7.06 38.69
N LEU A 203 -21.31 -6.78 38.57
CA LEU A 203 -20.30 -7.73 38.03
C LEU A 203 -18.84 -7.21 38.19
N PRO A 204 -17.86 -8.11 38.31
CA PRO A 204 -16.51 -7.85 38.82
C PRO A 204 -15.57 -7.26 37.75
N LEU A 205 -14.58 -6.51 38.25
CA LEU A 205 -13.42 -6.03 37.50
C LEU A 205 -12.71 -7.22 36.84
N ASN A 206 -12.92 -7.44 35.55
CA ASN A 206 -11.95 -7.87 34.53
C ASN A 206 -12.66 -8.61 33.37
N MET A 207 -13.19 -7.83 32.42
CA MET A 207 -13.55 -8.31 31.08
C MET A 207 -13.17 -7.22 30.09
N ASN A 208 -12.16 -7.49 29.26
CA ASN A 208 -11.71 -6.64 28.18
C ASN A 208 -12.77 -6.68 27.06
N ILE A 209 -13.71 -5.73 27.08
CA ILE A 209 -14.75 -5.61 26.05
C ILE A 209 -14.10 -5.08 24.78
N ASN A 210 -13.95 -5.97 23.79
CA ASN A 210 -13.47 -5.64 22.46
C ASN A 210 -14.55 -4.83 21.71
N MET A 211 -14.40 -3.50 21.70
CA MET A 211 -15.30 -2.56 21.05
C MET A 211 -15.21 -2.70 19.51
N PRO A 212 -16.30 -2.99 18.77
CA PRO A 212 -16.24 -3.02 17.32
C PRO A 212 -16.30 -1.59 16.76
N TYR A 213 -15.24 -1.25 16.04
CA TYR A 213 -15.17 -0.25 14.97
C TYR A 213 -15.53 1.19 15.31
N SER A 214 -14.48 1.96 15.60
CA SER A 214 -14.44 3.42 15.50
C SER A 214 -14.90 3.86 14.10
N CYS A 215 -16.07 4.50 14.04
CA CYS A 215 -16.62 5.07 12.83
C CYS A 215 -15.84 6.35 12.50
N LYS A 216 -14.78 6.25 11.69
CA LYS A 216 -14.04 7.42 11.21
C LYS A 216 -14.95 8.29 10.34
N SER A 217 -15.20 9.50 10.80
CA SER A 217 -15.77 10.60 10.02
C SER A 217 -14.76 11.04 8.95
N GLU A 218 -15.16 10.94 7.68
CA GLU A 218 -14.58 11.68 6.54
C GLU A 218 -15.49 12.87 6.24
#